data_AF-A0A418FLM7-F1
#
_entry.id   AF-A0A418FLM7-F1
#
_cell.length_a   1.000
_cell.length_b   1.000
_cell.length_c   1.000
_cell.angle_alpha   90.00
_cell.angle_beta   90.00
_cell.angle_gamma   90.00
#
_symmetry.space_group_name_H-M   'P 1'
#
loop_
_entity.id
_entity.type
_entity.pdbx_description
1 polymer ?
#
loop_
_entity_poly.entity_id
_entity_poly.type
_entity_poly.pdbx_seq_one_letter_code
_entity_poly.pdbx_strand_id
1 'polypeptide(L)' 'MLSAHAPPSTERPILLIMDGCSSHYSEHIYAEAKALNILLQFLPANATHLFQPLDVTVFLPFKQAIRNAVADSI' A
#
# COMPACT_ATOMS: atom_id res chain seq x y z
N MET A 1 3.31 11.51 -11.34
CA MET A 1 4.61 10.88 -11.01
C MET A 1 4.81 10.92 -9.50
N LEU A 2 5.12 9.78 -8.88
CA LEU A 2 5.22 9.59 -7.43
C LEU A 2 6.28 10.53 -6.79
N SER A 3 7.32 10.88 -7.55
CA SER A 3 8.35 11.86 -7.16
C SER A 3 7.81 13.25 -6.83
N ALA A 4 6.76 13.70 -7.53
CA ALA A 4 6.21 15.04 -7.35
C ALA A 4 5.36 15.20 -6.08
N HIS A 5 4.98 14.08 -5.45
CA HIS A 5 4.05 14.06 -4.32
C HIS A 5 4.67 13.52 -3.03
N ALA A 6 5.88 12.96 -3.09
CA ALA A 6 6.65 12.69 -1.89
C ALA A 6 7.19 14.02 -1.33
N PRO A 7 7.08 14.29 -0.03
CA PRO A 7 7.67 15.48 0.58
C PRO A 7 9.16 15.61 0.20
N PRO A 8 9.65 16.82 -0.12
CA PRO A 8 11.05 17.02 -0.47
C PRO A 8 12.03 16.60 0.64
N SER A 9 11.56 16.58 1.89
CA SER A 9 12.31 16.13 3.07
C SER A 9 12.37 14.61 3.23
N THR A 10 11.67 13.83 2.39
CA THR A 10 11.71 12.37 2.49
C THR A 10 13.06 11.84 2.01
N GLU A 11 13.83 11.31 2.95
CA GLU A 11 15.10 10.66 2.66
C GLU A 11 14.93 9.43 1.75
N ARG A 12 15.97 9.14 0.99
CA ARG A 12 16.02 8.03 0.05
C ARG A 12 17.03 6.98 0.55
N PRO A 13 16.80 5.67 0.29
CA PRO A 13 15.70 5.13 -0.50
C PRO A 13 14.37 5.09 0.26
N ILE A 14 13.26 5.25 -0.46
CA ILE A 14 11.92 4.99 0.11
C ILE A 14 11.67 3.48 0.07
N LEU A 15 11.25 2.89 1.19
CA LEU A 15 10.74 1.53 1.23
C LEU A 15 9.22 1.54 0.98
N LEU A 16 8.80 0.96 -0.14
CA LEU A 16 7.39 0.78 -0.49
C LEU A 16 6.98 -0.67 -0.23
N ILE A 17 6.12 -0.86 0.78
CA ILE A 17 5.58 -2.17 1.17
C ILE A 17 4.24 -2.37 0.46
N MET A 18 4.12 -3.49 -0.27
CA MET A 18 2.95 -3.79 -1.10
C MET A 18 2.53 -5.25 -0.94
N ASP A 19 1.26 -5.54 -1.21
CA ASP A 19 0.78 -6.91 -1.36
C ASP A 19 1.25 -7.51 -2.69
N GLY A 20 1.34 -8.83 -2.73
CA GLY A 20 1.77 -9.60 -3.90
C GLY A 20 0.71 -9.76 -4.97
N CYS A 21 -0.08 -8.72 -5.27
CA CYS A 21 -1.06 -8.76 -6.36
C CYS A 21 -0.34 -8.80 -7.72
N SER A 22 -0.81 -9.68 -8.63
CA SER A 22 -0.18 -9.87 -9.95
C SER A 22 -0.02 -8.57 -10.78
N SER A 23 -0.92 -7.60 -10.62
CA SER A 23 -0.84 -6.30 -11.30
C SER A 23 0.30 -5.41 -10.80
N HIS A 24 0.87 -5.70 -9.62
CA HIS A 24 2.03 -4.98 -9.07
C HIS A 24 3.35 -5.46 -9.67
N TYR A 25 3.33 -6.49 -10.51
CA TYR A 25 4.51 -7.04 -11.17
C TYR A 25 4.51 -6.64 -12.64
N SER A 26 5.44 -5.76 -13.01
CA SER A 26 5.80 -5.54 -14.40
C SER A 26 7.21 -4.98 -14.48
N GLU A 27 7.91 -5.24 -15.58
CA GLU A 27 9.24 -4.67 -15.83
C GLU A 27 9.22 -3.14 -15.72
N HIS A 28 8.12 -2.52 -16.19
CA HIS A 28 7.89 -1.08 -16.06
C HIS A 28 7.89 -0.61 -14.60
N ILE A 29 7.16 -1.30 -13.71
CA ILE A 29 7.11 -0.94 -12.28
C ILE A 29 8.50 -1.04 -11.63
N TYR A 30 9.25 -2.10 -11.93
CA TYR A 30 10.61 -2.27 -11.40
C TYR A 30 11.58 -1.19 -11.93
N ALA A 31 11.48 -0.85 -13.22
CA ALA A 31 12.30 0.19 -13.83
C ALA A 31 12.03 1.57 -13.21
N GLU A 32 10.75 1.92 -13.03
CA GLU A 32 10.34 3.18 -12.39
C GLU A 32 10.76 3.25 -10.92
N ALA A 33 10.56 2.17 -10.15
CA ALA A 33 10.98 2.12 -8.75
C ALA A 33 12.49 2.32 -8.61
N LYS A 34 13.29 1.69 -9.48
CA LYS A 34 14.75 1.88 -9.53
C LYS A 34 15.11 3.33 -9.86
N ALA A 35 14.48 3.92 -10.87
CA ALA A 35 14.73 5.32 -11.27
C ALA A 35 14.43 6.32 -10.15
N LEU A 36 13.44 6.01 -9.31
CA LEU A 36 13.01 6.84 -8.18
C LEU A 36 13.73 6.52 -6.86
N ASN A 37 14.69 5.59 -6.86
CA ASN A 37 15.34 5.07 -5.64
C ASN A 37 14.31 4.59 -4.59
N ILE A 38 13.35 3.78 -5.04
CA ILE A 38 12.32 3.13 -4.25
C ILE A 38 12.64 1.64 -4.17
N LEU A 39 12.71 1.11 -2.95
CA LEU A 39 12.81 -0.32 -2.69
C LEU A 39 11.39 -0.90 -2.61
N LEU A 40 11.11 -1.93 -3.40
CA LEU A 40 9.83 -2.64 -3.37
C LEU A 40 9.94 -3.86 -2.44
N GLN A 41 9.12 -3.88 -1.39
CA GLN A 41 8.97 -5.04 -0.51
C GLN A 41 7.58 -5.63 -0.66
N PHE A 42 7.51 -6.84 -1.22
CA PHE A 42 6.27 -7.58 -1.32
C PHE A 42 6.05 -8.41 -0.05
N LEU A 43 4.84 -8.37 0.47
CA LEU A 43 4.45 -9.19 1.61
C LEU A 43 4.28 -10.66 1.20
N PRO A 44 4.52 -11.62 2.12
CA PRO A 44 4.25 -13.03 1.86
C PRO A 44 2.80 -13.25 1.41
N ALA A 45 2.62 -14.17 0.46
CA ALA A 45 1.29 -14.53 -0.02
C ALA A 45 0.37 -14.93 1.14
N ASN A 46 -0.90 -14.55 1.05
CA ASN A 46 -1.95 -14.80 2.05
C ASN A 46 -1.72 -14.19 3.43
N ALA A 47 -0.69 -13.35 3.62
CA ALA A 47 -0.38 -12.75 4.92
C ALA A 47 -0.80 -11.28 5.03
N THR A 48 -1.55 -10.77 4.05
CA THR A 48 -2.04 -9.38 4.00
C THR A 48 -2.83 -9.00 5.25
N HIS A 49 -3.70 -9.90 5.71
CA HIS A 49 -4.50 -9.73 6.93
C HIS A 49 -3.68 -9.64 8.23
N LEU A 50 -2.39 -10.02 8.20
CA LEU A 50 -1.48 -9.94 9.34
C LEU A 50 -0.51 -8.77 9.20
N PHE A 51 0.08 -8.60 8.02
CA PHE A 51 1.24 -7.73 7.82
C PHE A 51 0.96 -6.47 7.01
N GLN A 52 -0.15 -6.37 6.26
CA GLN A 52 -0.40 -5.16 5.48
C GLN A 52 -1.00 -4.08 6.36
N PRO A 53 -0.25 -3.01 6.67
CA PRO A 53 -0.71 -2.02 7.65
C PRO A 53 -1.99 -1.32 7.17
N LEU A 54 -2.10 -1.04 5.87
CA LEU A 54 -3.27 -0.38 5.30
C LEU A 54 -4.56 -1.18 5.49
N ASP A 55 -4.51 -2.50 5.27
CA ASP A 55 -5.67 -3.38 5.45
C ASP A 55 -6.09 -3.46 6.93
N VAL A 56 -5.13 -3.63 7.83
CA VAL A 56 -5.38 -3.87 9.25
C VAL A 56 -5.74 -2.59 10.01
N THR A 57 -5.02 -1.50 9.77
CA THR A 57 -5.12 -0.29 10.61
C THR A 57 -6.02 0.79 10.02
N VAL A 58 -6.27 0.77 8.71
CA VAL A 58 -7.10 1.78 8.04
C VAL A 58 -8.38 1.15 7.50
N PHE A 59 -8.29 0.14 6.63
CA PHE A 59 -9.47 -0.39 5.96
C PHE A 59 -10.38 -1.21 6.86
N LEU A 60 -9.84 -1.98 7.81
CA LEU A 60 -10.66 -2.72 8.77
C LEU A 60 -11.58 -1.80 9.59
N PRO A 61 -11.09 -0.79 10.34
CA PRO A 61 -11.96 0.10 11.10
C PRO A 61 -12.88 0.93 10.20
N PHE A 62 -12.40 1.35 9.02
CA PHE A 62 -13.24 2.05 8.05
C PHE A 62 -14.44 1.20 7.59
N LYS A 63 -14.22 -0.07 7.23
CA LYS A 63 -15.28 -1.00 6.86
C LYS A 63 -16.25 -1.27 8.01
N GLN A 64 -15.77 -1.31 9.25
CA GLN A 64 -16.63 -1.42 10.44
C GLN A 64 -17.53 -0.19 10.60
N ALA A 65 -16.97 1.02 10.47
CA ALA A 65 -17.74 2.25 10.54
C ALA A 65 -18.83 2.32 9.47
N ILE A 66 -18.52 1.92 8.23
CA ILE A 66 -19.52 1.82 7.15
C ILE A 66 -20.64 0.85 7.52
N ARG A 67 -20.30 -0.35 8.02
CA ARG A 67 -21.32 -1.34 8.40
C ARG A 67 -22.26 -0.82 9.49
N ASN A 68 -21.72 -0.14 10.51
CA ASN A 68 -22.51 0.44 11.58
C ASN A 68 -23.44 1.54 11.02
N ALA A 69 -22.91 2.46 10.23
CA ALA A 69 -23.70 3.55 9.64
C ALA A 69 -24.84 3.03 8.74
N VAL A 70 -24.60 1.94 7.99
CA VAL A 70 -25.63 1.30 7.16
C VAL A 70 -26.66 0.56 8.02
N ALA A 71 -26.24 -0.13 9.08
CA ALA A 71 -27.14 -0.85 9.98
C ALA A 71 -28.05 0.09 10.79
N ASP A 72 -27.54 1.26 11.21
CA ASP A 72 -28.32 2.27 11.93
C ASP A 72 -29.35 3.00 11.03
N SER A 73 -29.24 2.84 9.71
CA SER A 73 -30.10 3.47 8.71
C SER A 73 -31.30 2.59 8.29
N ILE A 74 -31.45 1.39 8.86
CA ILE A 74 -32.53 0.42 8.61
C ILE A 74 -33.33 0.23 9.90
#